data_AF-A0A3N5W7V3-F1
#
_entry.id   AF-A0A3N5W7V3-F1
#
_cell.length_a   1.000
_cell.length_b   1.000
_cell.length_c   1.000
_cell.angle_alpha   90.00
_cell.angle_beta   90.00
_cell.angle_gamma   90.00
#
_symmetry.space_group_name_H-M   'P 1'
#
loop_
_entity.id
_entity.type
_entity.pdbx_description
1 polymer ?
#
loop_
_entity_poly.entity_id
_entity_poly.type
_entity_poly.pdbx_seq_one_letter_code
_entity_poly.pdbx_strand_id
1 'polypeptide(L)'
;MRRFATIALFAFVLLAAPAIASDGIPVDEMEAAAPIVRVVSQEGGELRLLFELPELTATNHAVGPREFQAVEFPGCGFLGAPGEPAIPVFSRFIAVPEGATVRVRTVRLEEEVREGVLLLPAQRVTEGAEAEFEYDEEA
;
A
#
# COMPACT_ATOMS: atom_id res chain seq x y z
N MET A 1 0.99 82.09 -23.87
CA MET A 1 2.26 81.52 -23.37
C MET A 1 1.91 80.56 -22.23
N ARG A 2 2.56 79.38 -22.22
CA ARG A 2 2.25 78.17 -21.45
C ARG A 2 2.50 78.33 -19.93
N ARG A 3 1.96 77.35 -19.19
CA ARG A 3 2.32 76.80 -17.85
C ARG A 3 1.42 77.36 -16.72
N PHE A 4 0.92 76.63 -15.72
CA PHE A 4 1.26 75.33 -15.12
C PHE A 4 -0.01 74.68 -14.56
N ALA A 5 -0.29 73.42 -14.93
CA ALA A 5 -1.16 72.53 -14.18
C ALA A 5 -0.26 71.48 -13.53
N THR A 6 -0.04 71.59 -12.22
CA THR A 6 0.75 70.61 -11.48
C THR A 6 -0.21 69.66 -10.78
N ILE A 7 -0.40 68.53 -11.44
CA ILE A 7 -1.23 67.40 -11.04
C ILE A 7 -0.56 66.70 -9.86
N ALA A 8 -1.33 66.48 -8.79
CA ALA A 8 -0.99 65.59 -7.69
C ALA A 8 -0.97 64.15 -8.19
N LEU A 9 0.13 63.44 -7.97
CA LEU A 9 0.17 61.99 -8.11
C LEU A 9 1.14 61.41 -7.08
N PHE A 10 0.64 61.18 -5.88
CA PHE A 10 1.30 60.36 -4.88
C PHE A 10 1.01 58.91 -5.24
N ALA A 11 2.01 58.22 -5.78
CA ALA A 11 1.95 56.83 -6.18
C ALA A 11 1.82 55.94 -4.93
N PHE A 12 0.63 55.37 -4.71
CA PHE A 12 0.42 54.29 -3.76
C PHE A 12 0.78 52.98 -4.47
N VAL A 13 1.98 52.46 -4.20
CA VAL A 13 2.44 51.17 -4.69
C VAL A 13 1.68 50.08 -3.93
N LEU A 14 0.62 49.54 -4.53
CA LEU A 14 -0.05 48.32 -4.09
C LEU A 14 0.82 47.13 -4.49
N LEU A 15 1.53 46.56 -3.51
CA LEU A 15 2.22 45.28 -3.64
C LEU A 15 1.16 44.17 -3.62
N ALA A 16 0.70 43.73 -4.79
CA ALA A 16 -0.15 42.56 -4.93
C ALA A 16 0.72 41.30 -4.76
N ALA A 17 0.67 40.67 -3.59
CA ALA A 17 1.20 39.32 -3.42
C ALA A 17 0.21 38.32 -4.02
N PRO A 18 0.63 37.37 -4.88
CA PRO A 18 -0.24 36.28 -5.28
C PRO A 18 -0.44 35.35 -4.08
N ALA A 19 -1.65 35.34 -3.52
CA ALA A 19 -2.08 34.28 -2.62
C ALA A 19 -2.18 33.00 -3.45
N ILE A 20 -1.14 32.17 -3.40
CA ILE A 20 -1.22 30.79 -3.89
C ILE A 20 -2.11 30.06 -2.88
N ALA A 21 -3.41 30.06 -3.15
CA ALA A 21 -4.34 29.16 -2.49
C ALA A 21 -4.03 27.76 -3.00
N SER A 22 -3.28 26.99 -2.21
CA SER A 22 -3.22 25.54 -2.35
C SER A 22 -4.59 25.01 -1.95
N ASP A 23 -5.46 24.81 -2.93
CA ASP A 23 -6.71 24.08 -2.76
C ASP A 23 -6.32 22.61 -2.52
N GLY A 24 -6.14 22.28 -1.24
CA GLY A 24 -5.84 20.92 -0.83
C GLY A 24 -7.04 20.06 -1.21
N ILE A 25 -6.83 19.10 -2.13
CA ILE A 25 -7.82 18.06 -2.39
C ILE A 25 -7.99 17.31 -1.06
N PRO A 26 -9.20 17.27 -0.46
CA PRO A 26 -9.45 16.31 0.59
C PRO A 26 -9.34 14.93 -0.06
N VAL A 27 -8.20 14.27 0.17
CA VAL A 27 -8.11 12.83 -0.03
C VAL A 27 -9.05 12.27 1.02
N ASP A 28 -10.22 11.83 0.56
CA ASP A 28 -11.09 10.97 1.34
C ASP A 28 -10.28 9.68 1.54
N GLU A 29 -9.51 9.62 2.63
CA GLU A 29 -8.85 8.41 3.09
C GLU A 29 -9.98 7.46 3.51
N MET A 30 -10.58 6.82 2.51
CA MET A 30 -11.36 5.62 2.73
C MET A 30 -10.35 4.61 3.24
N GLU A 31 -10.19 4.56 4.57
CA GLU A 31 -9.31 3.64 5.26
C GLU A 31 -9.65 2.25 4.73
N ALA A 32 -8.74 1.69 3.91
CA ALA A 32 -8.96 0.36 3.39
C ALA A 32 -9.19 -0.57 4.58
N ALA A 33 -10.18 -1.44 4.49
CA ALA A 33 -10.52 -2.32 5.59
C ALA A 33 -9.41 -3.36 5.77
N ALA A 34 -9.00 -3.64 7.01
CA ALA A 34 -8.10 -4.76 7.29
C ALA A 34 -8.79 -6.11 7.01
N PRO A 35 -8.03 -7.20 6.78
CA PRO A 35 -8.61 -8.52 6.59
C PRO A 35 -9.52 -8.94 7.76
N ILE A 36 -10.68 -9.48 7.42
CA ILE A 36 -11.67 -9.92 8.41
C ILE A 36 -11.42 -11.40 8.70
N VAL A 37 -11.21 -11.72 9.99
CA VAL A 37 -11.17 -13.11 10.47
C VAL A 37 -12.26 -13.32 11.50
N ARG A 38 -13.14 -14.28 11.26
CA ARG A 38 -14.25 -14.62 12.15
C ARG A 38 -14.30 -16.11 12.42
N VAL A 39 -14.60 -16.47 13.66
CA VAL A 39 -14.93 -17.86 14.03
C VAL A 39 -16.36 -18.14 13.56
N VAL A 40 -16.51 -19.11 12.67
CA VAL A 40 -17.81 -19.56 12.15
C VAL A 40 -18.38 -20.67 13.02
N SER A 41 -17.53 -21.59 13.47
CA SER A 41 -17.91 -22.65 14.41
C SER A 41 -16.70 -23.17 15.19
N GLN A 42 -16.96 -23.69 16.38
CA GLN A 42 -15.95 -24.34 17.22
C GLN A 42 -16.58 -25.55 17.92
N GLU A 43 -16.38 -26.75 17.36
CA GLU A 43 -17.05 -27.97 17.83
C GLU A 43 -16.14 -29.18 17.61
N GLY A 44 -16.15 -30.15 18.54
CA GLY A 44 -15.49 -31.44 18.34
C GLY A 44 -13.97 -31.39 18.06
N GLY A 45 -13.27 -30.35 18.52
CA GLY A 45 -11.85 -30.14 18.23
C GLY A 45 -11.57 -29.49 16.86
N GLU A 46 -12.61 -29.08 16.12
CA GLU A 46 -12.52 -28.34 14.88
C GLU A 46 -12.83 -26.86 15.12
N LEU A 47 -11.98 -25.98 14.57
CA LEU A 47 -12.19 -24.54 14.51
C LEU A 47 -12.39 -24.16 13.04
N ARG A 48 -13.55 -23.59 12.71
CA ARG A 48 -13.82 -23.04 11.37
C ARG A 48 -13.66 -21.53 11.40
N LEU A 49 -12.81 -21.04 10.50
CA LEU A 49 -12.55 -19.62 10.32
C LEU A 49 -13.07 -19.20 8.96
N LEU A 50 -13.73 -18.05 8.93
CA LEU A 50 -13.95 -17.27 7.72
C LEU A 50 -12.84 -16.23 7.65
N PHE A 51 -12.16 -16.17 6.51
CA PHE A 51 -11.21 -15.14 6.15
C PHE A 51 -11.75 -14.41 4.92
N GLU A 52 -11.83 -13.08 5.00
CA GLU A 52 -12.19 -12.23 3.87
C GLU A 52 -11.00 -11.30 3.59
N LEU A 53 -10.47 -11.41 2.37
CA LEU A 53 -9.44 -10.52 1.87
C LEU A 53 -10.10 -9.17 1.54
N PRO A 54 -9.54 -8.04 1.99
CA PRO A 54 -10.07 -6.74 1.64
C PRO A 54 -9.65 -6.36 0.21
N GLU A 55 -9.98 -5.13 -0.17
CA GLU A 55 -9.48 -4.56 -1.43
C GLU A 55 -7.94 -4.54 -1.44
N LEU A 56 -7.36 -4.91 -2.58
CA LEU A 56 -5.94 -4.88 -2.83
C LEU A 56 -5.58 -3.56 -3.53
N THR A 57 -4.58 -2.87 -2.99
CA THR A 57 -4.01 -1.68 -3.62
C THR A 57 -2.76 -2.07 -4.38
N ALA A 58 -2.66 -1.70 -5.66
CA ALA A 58 -1.46 -1.88 -6.46
C ALA A 58 -0.78 -0.52 -6.71
N THR A 59 0.49 -0.40 -6.34
CA THR A 59 1.30 0.80 -6.56
C THR A 59 2.44 0.48 -7.51
N ASN A 60 2.65 1.33 -8.52
CA ASN A 60 3.71 1.12 -9.50
C ASN A 60 5.06 1.64 -8.98
N HIS A 61 6.12 0.86 -9.23
CA HIS A 61 7.51 1.18 -8.88
C HIS A 61 8.40 1.00 -10.11
N ALA A 62 9.02 2.09 -10.56
CA ALA A 62 10.01 2.04 -11.63
C ALA A 62 11.39 1.68 -11.08
N VAL A 63 11.97 0.58 -11.57
CA VAL A 63 13.33 0.16 -11.23
C VAL A 63 14.10 -0.08 -12.53
N GLY A 64 15.01 0.84 -12.84
CA GLY A 64 15.70 0.85 -14.13
C GLY A 64 14.71 0.97 -15.29
N PRO A 65 14.75 0.07 -16.29
CA PRO A 65 13.83 0.07 -17.43
C PRO A 65 12.51 -0.68 -17.18
N ARG A 66 12.31 -1.27 -15.99
CA ARG A 66 11.15 -2.09 -15.66
C ARG A 66 10.21 -1.36 -14.71
N GLU A 67 8.92 -1.66 -14.84
CA GLU A 67 7.88 -1.22 -13.93
C GLU A 67 7.33 -2.43 -13.18
N PHE A 68 7.40 -2.38 -11.86
CA PHE A 68 6.92 -3.39 -10.94
C PHE A 68 5.69 -2.87 -10.19
N GLN A 69 4.94 -3.77 -9.58
CA GLN A 69 3.76 -3.47 -8.78
C GLN A 69 3.94 -3.99 -7.36
N ALA A 70 3.87 -3.10 -6.37
CA ALA A 70 3.67 -3.49 -4.99
C ALA A 70 2.17 -3.68 -4.77
N VAL A 71 1.75 -4.90 -4.46
CA VAL A 71 0.35 -5.21 -4.14
C VAL A 71 0.23 -5.37 -2.64
N GLU A 72 -0.65 -4.57 -2.04
CA GLU A 72 -0.73 -4.42 -0.59
C GLU A 72 -2.18 -4.39 -0.11
N PHE A 73 -2.37 -4.70 1.16
CA PHE A 73 -3.59 -4.42 1.90
C PHE A 73 -3.25 -4.05 3.35
N PRO A 74 -4.14 -3.35 4.07
CA PRO A 74 -3.87 -2.91 5.43
C PRO A 74 -3.50 -4.06 6.37
N GLY A 75 -2.33 -3.93 7.00
CA GLY A 75 -1.80 -4.93 7.93
C GLY A 75 -1.22 -6.19 7.26
N CYS A 76 -0.93 -6.15 5.95
CA CYS A 76 -0.17 -7.22 5.32
C CYS A 76 1.30 -7.21 5.77
N GLY A 77 1.89 -8.40 5.83
CA GLY A 77 3.33 -8.59 5.68
C GLY A 77 3.65 -9.08 4.27
N PHE A 78 4.91 -9.40 4.00
CA PHE A 78 5.34 -9.95 2.71
C PHE A 78 6.10 -11.26 2.89
N LEU A 79 5.88 -12.20 1.97
CA LEU A 79 6.69 -13.41 1.80
C LEU A 79 7.39 -13.38 0.43
N GLY A 80 8.50 -14.09 0.35
CA GLY A 80 9.34 -14.21 -0.85
C GLY A 80 10.80 -14.23 -0.46
N ALA A 81 11.60 -15.06 -1.11
CA ALA A 81 13.05 -14.94 -1.00
C ALA A 81 13.53 -13.67 -1.75
N PRO A 82 14.72 -13.14 -1.43
CA PRO A 82 15.27 -12.03 -2.18
C PRO A 82 15.32 -12.28 -3.69
N GLY A 83 14.78 -11.35 -4.47
CA GLY A 83 14.62 -11.48 -5.93
C GLY A 83 13.30 -12.11 -6.39
N GLU A 84 12.64 -12.93 -5.55
CA GLU A 84 11.32 -13.50 -5.84
C GLU A 84 10.20 -12.47 -5.60
N PRO A 85 9.00 -12.65 -6.20
CA PRO A 85 7.84 -11.80 -5.94
C PRO A 85 7.54 -11.61 -4.44
N ALA A 86 7.38 -10.37 -4.01
CA ALA A 86 6.92 -10.04 -2.65
C ALA A 86 5.40 -10.27 -2.55
N ILE A 87 4.98 -11.44 -2.07
CA ILE A 87 3.58 -11.81 -1.94
C ILE A 87 3.00 -11.24 -0.64
N PRO A 88 1.94 -10.43 -0.67
CA PRO A 88 1.32 -9.92 0.54
C PRO A 88 0.62 -11.05 1.31
N VAL A 89 0.84 -11.10 2.61
CA VAL A 89 0.28 -12.13 3.50
C VAL A 89 -0.34 -11.55 4.75
N PHE A 90 -1.32 -12.25 5.30
CA PHE A 90 -1.93 -11.94 6.58
C PHE A 90 -1.68 -13.07 7.58
N SER A 91 -1.33 -12.72 8.81
CA SER A 91 -1.04 -13.67 9.89
C SER A 91 -1.87 -13.37 11.13
N ARG A 92 -2.31 -14.43 11.82
CA ARG A 92 -3.02 -14.30 13.10
C ARG A 92 -2.71 -15.48 14.02
N PHE A 93 -2.53 -15.18 15.30
CA PHE A 93 -2.32 -16.20 16.31
C PHE A 93 -3.64 -16.83 16.74
N ILE A 94 -3.61 -18.14 16.93
CA ILE A 94 -4.74 -18.95 17.41
C ILE A 94 -4.24 -19.78 18.58
N ALA A 95 -5.01 -19.83 19.66
CA ALA A 95 -4.70 -20.69 20.79
C ALA A 95 -4.94 -22.17 20.41
N VAL A 96 -3.93 -23.00 20.66
CA VAL A 96 -3.97 -24.44 20.41
C VAL A 96 -3.96 -25.16 21.77
N PRO A 97 -4.88 -26.10 22.02
CA PRO A 97 -4.87 -26.88 23.25
C PRO A 97 -3.57 -27.66 23.42
N GLU A 98 -3.14 -27.85 24.67
CA GLU A 98 -1.94 -28.62 24.98
C GLU A 98 -2.07 -30.07 24.45
N GLY A 99 -1.00 -30.58 23.85
CA GLY A 99 -0.95 -31.93 23.26
C GLY A 99 -1.73 -32.10 21.95
N ALA A 100 -2.39 -31.05 21.44
CA ALA A 100 -3.09 -31.12 20.15
C ALA A 100 -2.12 -31.06 18.96
N THR A 101 -2.46 -31.76 17.88
CA THR A 101 -1.80 -31.63 16.58
C THR A 101 -2.71 -30.82 15.66
N VAL A 102 -2.16 -29.76 15.05
CA VAL A 102 -2.93 -28.86 14.17
C VAL A 102 -2.82 -29.31 12.72
N ARG A 103 -3.96 -29.31 12.02
CA ARG A 103 -4.02 -29.43 10.56
C ARG A 103 -4.92 -28.34 10.00
N VAL A 104 -4.43 -27.63 9.00
CA VAL A 104 -5.22 -26.63 8.26
C VAL A 104 -5.69 -27.26 6.96
N ARG A 105 -6.96 -27.02 6.62
CA ARG A 105 -7.55 -27.40 5.34
C ARG A 105 -8.44 -26.27 4.83
N THR A 106 -8.36 -25.99 3.54
CA THR A 106 -9.28 -25.06 2.89
C THR A 106 -10.57 -25.79 2.55
N VAL A 107 -11.68 -25.36 3.14
CA VAL A 107 -13.00 -25.98 2.91
C VAL A 107 -13.72 -25.32 1.73
N ARG A 108 -13.55 -24.01 1.58
CA ARG A 108 -14.06 -23.20 0.48
C ARG A 108 -13.02 -22.14 0.14
N LEU A 109 -12.87 -21.88 -1.16
CA LEU A 109 -12.01 -20.85 -1.70
C LEU A 109 -12.79 -20.11 -2.79
N GLU A 110 -12.68 -18.79 -2.79
CA GLU A 110 -13.07 -17.94 -3.91
C GLU A 110 -11.78 -17.34 -4.46
N GLU A 111 -11.61 -17.41 -5.77
CA GLU A 111 -10.38 -17.04 -6.44
C GLU A 111 -10.69 -16.07 -7.57
N GLU A 112 -9.81 -15.07 -7.70
CA GLU A 112 -9.85 -14.11 -8.79
C GLU A 112 -8.45 -13.98 -9.39
N VAL A 113 -8.36 -14.09 -10.71
CA VAL A 113 -7.09 -14.01 -11.43
C VAL A 113 -6.92 -12.60 -11.99
N ARG A 114 -5.72 -12.04 -11.78
CA ARG A 114 -5.28 -10.77 -12.36
C ARG A 114 -4.06 -11.02 -13.25
N GLU A 115 -4.22 -10.76 -14.53
CA GLU A 115 -3.13 -10.89 -15.51
C GLU A 115 -2.31 -9.60 -15.62
N GLY A 116 -1.07 -9.71 -16.10
CA GLY A 116 -0.20 -8.55 -16.34
C GLY A 116 0.36 -7.90 -15.08
N VAL A 117 0.27 -8.57 -13.93
CA VAL A 117 0.87 -8.13 -12.67
C VAL A 117 2.31 -8.61 -12.61
N LEU A 118 3.25 -7.67 -12.60
CA LEU A 118 4.66 -7.95 -12.33
C LEU A 118 4.99 -7.47 -10.91
N LEU A 119 4.97 -8.38 -9.95
CA LEU A 119 5.14 -8.01 -8.55
C LEU A 119 6.56 -7.52 -8.26
N LEU A 120 6.66 -6.51 -7.40
CA LEU A 120 7.92 -6.04 -6.86
C LEU A 120 8.64 -7.19 -6.15
N PRO A 121 9.95 -7.42 -6.41
CA PRO A 121 10.66 -8.52 -5.77
C PRO A 121 10.98 -8.19 -4.31
N ALA A 122 10.91 -9.20 -3.44
CA ALA A 122 11.37 -9.11 -2.06
C ALA A 122 12.86 -8.78 -2.04
N GLN A 123 13.29 -7.93 -1.11
CA GLN A 123 14.68 -7.47 -1.00
C GLN A 123 15.30 -7.94 0.32
N ARG A 124 16.62 -8.17 0.33
CA ARG A 124 17.33 -8.39 1.60
C ARG A 124 17.34 -7.13 2.42
N VAL A 125 17.07 -7.28 3.71
CA VAL A 125 17.37 -6.23 4.69
C VAL A 125 18.86 -6.29 4.99
N THR A 126 19.61 -5.30 4.52
CA THR A 126 21.03 -5.12 4.85
C THR A 126 21.20 -3.93 5.79
N GLU A 127 22.11 -4.03 6.77
CA GLU A 127 22.54 -2.87 7.55
C GLU A 127 23.45 -1.98 6.69
N GLY A 128 22.90 -0.89 6.14
CA GLY A 128 23.64 0.07 5.31
C GLY A 128 22.86 0.50 4.06
N ALA A 129 23.33 1.54 3.37
CA ALA A 129 22.65 2.16 2.24
C ALA A 129 22.98 1.53 0.86
N GLU A 130 23.74 0.43 0.82
CA GLU A 130 24.28 -0.15 -0.42
C GLU A 130 23.78 -1.58 -0.67
N ALA A 131 22.46 -1.77 -0.67
CA ALA A 131 21.88 -3.00 -1.21
C ALA A 131 21.71 -2.87 -2.73
N GLU A 132 22.26 -3.82 -3.48
CA GLU A 132 21.94 -3.98 -4.90
C GLU A 132 20.51 -4.53 -5.03
N PHE A 133 19.77 -4.04 -6.02
CA PHE A 133 18.40 -4.52 -6.28
C PHE A 133 18.43 -5.96 -6.78
N GLU A 134 17.80 -6.88 -6.04
CA GLU A 134 17.71 -8.28 -6.40
C GLU A 134 16.41 -8.55 -7.18
N TYR A 135 16.51 -9.23 -8.33
CA TYR A 135 15.37 -9.68 -9.12
C TYR A 135 15.68 -11.00 -9.82
N ASP A 136 14.85 -12.00 -9.58
CA ASP A 136 14.89 -13.30 -10.25
C ASP A 136 13.89 -13.30 -11.43
N GLU A 137 14.40 -13.47 -12.64
CA GLU A 137 13.60 -13.50 -13.87
C GLU A 137 12.90 -14.85 -14.10
N GLU A 138 13.34 -15.90 -13.41
CA GLU A 138 12.82 -17.26 -13.58
C GLU A 138 11.78 -17.65 -12.50
N ALA A 139 11.55 -16.76 -11.53
CA ALA A 139 10.61 -16.95 -10.42
C ALA A 139 9.13 -16.85 -10.82
#